data_AF-A0A9E2BAD3-F1
#
_entry.id   AF-A0A9E2BAD3-F1
#
_cell.length_a   1.000
_cell.length_b   1.000
_cell.length_c   1.000
_cell.angle_alpha   90.00
_cell.angle_beta   90.00
_cell.angle_gamma   90.00
#
_symmetry.space_group_name_H-M   'P 1'
#
loop_
_entity.id
_entity.type
_entity.pdbx_description
1 polymer ?
#
loop_
_entity_poly.entity_id
_entity_poly.type
_entity_poly.pdbx_seq_one_letter_code
_entity_poly.pdbx_strand_id
1 'polypeptide(L)' 'FTQGGHEHEPLTTQDILEPSEAMRSGLDYFSQTRQAHELAGKLAATSPRVLACMHGAAWQGDGATLLLQLARRLDA' A
#
# COMPACT_ATOMS: atom_id res chain seq x y z
N PHE A 1 3.42 -0.32 -0.67
CA PHE A 1 3.61 0.77 0.30
C PHE A 1 5.08 0.93 0.59
N THR A 2 5.60 2.14 0.39
CA THR A 2 6.98 2.49 0.70
C THR A 2 6.96 3.60 1.73
N GLN A 3 7.57 3.36 2.88
CA GLN A 3 7.73 4.36 3.94
C GLN A 3 9.21 4.79 3.93
N GLY A 4 9.46 6.09 3.69
CA GLY A 4 10.81 6.64 3.64
C GLY A 4 11.48 6.70 5.01
N GLY A 5 12.81 6.80 5.03
CA GLY A 5 13.60 6.77 6.27
C GLY A 5 14.13 5.37 6.59
N HIS A 6 14.97 5.28 7.62
CA HIS A 6 15.69 4.06 8.00
C HIS A 6 15.31 3.52 9.37
N GLU A 7 14.61 4.31 10.18
CA GLU A 7 14.06 3.90 11.47
C GLU A 7 12.54 3.82 11.35
N HIS A 8 12.01 2.63 11.61
CA HIS A 8 10.58 2.35 11.58
C HIS A 8 10.21 1.53 12.80
N GLU A 9 9.07 1.83 13.41
CA GLU A 9 8.49 0.93 14.39
C GLU A 9 8.16 -0.44 13.75
N PRO A 10 8.17 -1.55 14.50
CA PRO A 10 7.91 -2.87 13.90
C PRO A 10 6.51 -2.99 13.29
N LEU A 11 5.52 -2.33 13.91
CA LEU A 11 4.12 -2.36 13.52
C LEU A 11 3.50 -0.99 13.77
N THR A 12 2.83 -0.45 12.76
CA THR A 12 2.12 0.84 12.83
C THR A 12 0.63 0.68 12.53
N THR A 13 -0.16 1.61 13.05
CA THR A 13 -1.57 1.82 12.64
C THR A 13 -1.76 3.18 11.96
N GLN A 14 -0.68 3.95 11.81
CA GLN A 14 -0.68 5.24 11.11
C GLN A 14 -0.96 5.02 9.63
N ASP A 15 -1.35 6.10 8.93
CA ASP A 15 -1.53 6.03 7.48
C ASP A 15 -0.21 5.76 6.77
N ILE A 16 -0.23 4.78 5.86
CA ILE A 16 0.90 4.38 5.03
C ILE A 16 0.61 4.55 3.53
N LEU A 17 -0.62 4.90 3.14
CA LEU A 17 -1.01 5.07 1.74
C LEU A 17 -0.60 6.43 1.22
N GLU A 18 -1.03 7.53 1.85
CA GLU A 18 -0.72 8.87 1.36
C GLU A 18 0.79 9.15 1.29
N PRO A 19 1.61 8.86 2.32
CA PRO A 19 3.06 9.08 2.22
C PRO A 19 3.72 8.18 1.15
N SER A 20 3.21 6.95 0.95
CA SER A 20 3.70 6.07 -0.12
C SER A 20 3.39 6.63 -1.51
N GLU A 21 2.17 7.15 -1.73
CA GLU A 21 1.77 7.71 -3.02
C GLU A 21 2.40 9.07 -3.29
N ALA A 22 2.59 9.90 -2.26
CA ALA A 22 3.34 11.14 -2.37
C ALA A 22 4.78 10.88 -2.85
N MET A 23 5.46 9.87 -2.28
CA MET A 23 6.78 9.45 -2.74
C MET A 23 6.74 8.95 -4.19
N ARG A 24 5.79 8.07 -4.52
CA ARG A 24 5.66 7.51 -5.88
C ARG A 24 5.46 8.60 -6.94
N SER A 25 4.65 9.61 -6.63
CA SER A 25 4.33 10.70 -7.58
C SER A 25 5.55 11.51 -8.04
N GLY A 26 6.62 11.54 -7.24
CA GLY A 26 7.88 12.21 -7.59
C GLY A 26 8.84 11.35 -8.42
N LEU A 27 8.48 10.10 -8.73
CA LEU A 27 9.30 9.14 -9.45
C LEU A 27 8.65 8.78 -10.79
N ASP A 28 9.47 8.43 -11.79
CA ASP A 28 9.00 7.77 -13.01
C ASP A 28 8.70 6.28 -12.72
N TYR A 29 7.77 6.05 -11.79
CA TYR A 29 7.40 4.73 -11.26
C TYR A 29 5.88 4.55 -11.31
N PHE A 30 5.44 3.62 -12.15
CA PHE A 30 4.03 3.37 -12.43
C PHE A 30 3.72 1.87 -12.45
N SER A 31 2.44 1.54 -12.24
CA SER A 31 1.96 0.18 -12.40
C SER A 31 2.09 -0.23 -13.86
N GLN A 32 2.81 -1.31 -14.13
CA GLN A 32 2.92 -1.90 -15.47
C GLN A 32 1.72 -2.76 -15.85
N THR A 33 0.74 -2.90 -14.95
CA THR A 33 -0.50 -3.62 -15.20
C THR A 33 -1.69 -2.66 -15.18
N ARG A 34 -2.68 -2.94 -16.04
CA ARG A 34 -4.00 -2.29 -16.06
C ARG A 34 -5.05 -3.03 -15.22
N GLN A 35 -4.65 -4.10 -14.55
CA GLN A 35 -5.54 -4.97 -13.76
C GLN A 35 -5.30 -4.77 -12.25
N ALA A 36 -4.87 -3.58 -11.83
CA ALA A 36 -4.50 -3.30 -10.45
C ALA A 36 -5.67 -3.58 -9.49
N HIS A 37 -6.88 -3.18 -9.86
CA HIS A 37 -8.09 -3.44 -9.09
C HIS A 37 -8.44 -4.94 -8.96
N GLU A 38 -8.29 -5.72 -10.02
CA GLU A 38 -8.57 -7.17 -9.95
C GLU A 38 -7.57 -7.89 -9.05
N LEU A 39 -6.29 -7.58 -9.20
CA LEU A 39 -5.22 -8.18 -8.41
C LEU A 39 -5.32 -7.78 -6.93
N ALA A 40 -5.56 -6.50 -6.65
CA ALA A 40 -5.80 -6.02 -5.28
C ALA A 40 -7.06 -6.66 -4.68
N GLY A 41 -8.12 -6.86 -5.48
CA GLY A 41 -9.34 -7.53 -5.05
C GLY A 41 -9.09 -8.97 -4.57
N LYS A 42 -8.22 -9.73 -5.25
CA LYS A 42 -7.82 -11.09 -4.83
C LYS A 42 -7.14 -11.09 -3.46
N LEU A 43 -6.29 -10.09 -3.20
CA LEU A 43 -5.63 -9.92 -1.89
C LEU A 43 -6.61 -9.45 -0.82
N ALA A 44 -7.47 -8.46 -1.14
CA ALA A 44 -8.47 -7.92 -0.22
C ALA A 44 -9.49 -8.98 0.23
N ALA A 45 -9.84 -9.94 -0.64
CA ALA A 45 -10.72 -11.05 -0.31
C ALA A 45 -10.20 -11.94 0.84
N THR A 46 -8.89 -11.91 1.12
CA THR A 46 -8.29 -12.61 2.27
C THR A 46 -8.53 -11.90 3.61
N SER A 47 -9.18 -10.73 3.60
CA SER A 47 -9.44 -9.88 4.77
C SER A 47 -8.20 -9.65 5.66
N PRO A 48 -7.06 -9.22 5.08
CA PRO A 48 -5.82 -9.11 5.84
C PRO A 48 -5.95 -8.02 6.90
N ARG A 49 -5.53 -8.34 8.12
CA ARG A 49 -5.49 -7.38 9.24
C ARG A 49 -4.10 -6.81 9.50
N VAL A 50 -3.08 -7.46 8.96
CA VAL A 50 -1.69 -7.00 8.99
C VAL A 50 -1.10 -7.13 7.59
N LEU A 51 -0.44 -6.08 7.12
CA LEU A 51 0.29 -6.05 5.85
C LEU A 51 1.78 -5.85 6.14
N ALA A 52 2.61 -6.79 5.71
CA ALA A 52 4.06 -6.59 5.70
C ALA A 52 4.41 -5.64 4.54
N CYS A 53 5.09 -4.53 4.84
CA CYS A 53 5.59 -3.62 3.83
C CYS A 53 7.04 -3.98 3.46
N MET A 54 7.39 -3.86 2.18
CA MET A 54 8.77 -4.13 1.72
C MET A 54 9.77 -3.10 2.26
N HIS A 55 9.33 -1.85 2.42
CA HIS A 55 10.09 -0.76 3.03
C HIS A 55 9.20 -0.05 4.04
N GLY A 56 9.60 -0.05 5.30
CA GLY A 56 8.85 0.57 6.39
C GLY A 56 8.38 -0.41 7.47
N ALA A 57 7.55 0.11 8.38
CA ALA A 57 6.84 -0.67 9.36
C ALA A 57 5.85 -1.65 8.70
N ALA A 58 5.57 -2.79 9.33
CA ALA A 58 4.34 -3.51 9.04
C ALA A 58 3.15 -2.63 9.44
N TRP A 59 2.00 -2.83 8.80
CA TRP A 59 0.80 -2.04 9.10
C TRP A 59 -0.34 -2.92 9.58
N GLN A 60 -1.10 -2.44 10.56
CA GLN A 60 -2.29 -3.10 11.09
C GLN A 60 -3.55 -2.26 10.91
N GLY A 61 -4.63 -2.88 10.43
CA GLY A 61 -5.92 -2.23 10.24
C GLY A 61 -6.87 -3.05 9.37
N ASP A 62 -7.70 -2.37 8.58
CA ASP A 62 -8.50 -2.96 7.51
C ASP A 62 -7.70 -3.01 6.20
N GLY A 63 -6.92 -4.08 6.02
CA GLY A 63 -6.05 -4.22 4.86
C GLY A 63 -6.81 -4.45 3.57
N ALA A 64 -8.03 -4.97 3.63
CA ALA A 64 -8.87 -5.10 2.44
C ALA A 64 -9.21 -3.72 1.86
N THR A 65 -9.68 -2.81 2.73
CA THR A 65 -9.97 -1.42 2.32
C THR A 65 -8.71 -0.70 1.83
N LEU A 66 -7.58 -0.83 2.53
CA LEU A 66 -6.34 -0.16 2.15
C LEU A 66 -5.81 -0.63 0.78
N LEU A 67 -5.87 -1.93 0.49
CA LEU A 67 -5.48 -2.49 -0.81
C LEU A 67 -6.36 -1.99 -1.95
N LEU A 68 -7.67 -1.89 -1.73
CA LEU A 68 -8.60 -1.35 -2.73
C LEU A 68 -8.42 0.17 -2.96
N GLN A 69 -8.06 0.92 -1.92
CA GLN A 69 -7.69 2.33 -2.06
C GLN A 69 -6.42 2.49 -2.89
N LEU A 70 -5.39 1.68 -2.65
CA LEU A 70 -4.18 1.67 -3.47
C LEU A 70 -4.50 1.37 -4.94
N ALA A 71 -5.34 0.36 -5.21
CA ALA A 71 -5.73 0.04 -6.59
C ALA A 71 -6.36 1.24 -7.31
N ARG A 72 -7.26 1.98 -6.64
CA ARG A 72 -7.88 3.19 -7.21
C ARG A 72 -6.84 4.28 -7.54
N ARG A 73 -5.77 4.39 -6.77
CA ARG A 73 -4.67 5.34 -7.04
C ARG A 73 -3.81 4.93 -8.24
N LEU A 74 -3.77 3.64 -8.57
CA LEU A 74 -3.00 3.10 -9.69
C LEU A 74 -3.79 3.05 -11.00
N ASP A 75 -5.12 3.12 -10.94
CA ASP A 75 -6.00 3.18 -12.11
C ASP A 75 -6.16 4.60 -12.69
N ALA A 76 -5.73 5.63 -11.94
CA ALA A 76 -5.77 7.05 -12.32
C ALA A 76 -4.48 7.49 -13.03
#